data_AF-A0A967GTG2-F1
#
_entry.id   AF-A0A967GTG2-F1
#
_cell.length_a   1.000
_cell.length_b   1.000
_cell.length_c   1.000
_cell.angle_alpha   90.00
_cell.angle_beta   90.00
_cell.angle_gamma   90.00
#
_symmetry.space_group_name_H-M   'P 1'
#
loop_
_entity.id
_entity.type
_entity.pdbx_description
1 polymer ?
#
loop_
_entity_poly.entity_id
_entity_poly.type
_entity_poly.pdbx_seq_one_letter_code
_entity_poly.pdbx_strand_id
1 'polypeptide(L)' 'MAPQIDNFILYLATERGLSDAYQLSVRRTLETLLHWAGRKGFTAWRDLG' A
#
# COMPACT_ATOMS: atom_id res chain seq x y z
N MET A 1 1.54 -6.03 -9.83
CA MET A 1 0.80 -6.17 -8.57
C MET A 1 1.81 -6.14 -7.42
N ALA A 2 1.58 -5.31 -6.39
CA ALA A 2 2.41 -5.29 -5.18
C ALA A 2 1.74 -6.18 -4.11
N PRO A 3 2.15 -7.45 -3.95
CA PRO A 3 1.43 -8.42 -3.11
C PRO A 3 1.33 -7.99 -1.64
N GLN A 4 2.23 -7.12 -1.16
CA GLN A 4 2.18 -6.57 0.18
C GLN A 4 1.02 -5.58 0.37
N ILE A 5 0.68 -4.79 -0.66
CA ILE A 5 -0.46 -3.88 -0.61
C ILE A 5 -1.75 -4.69 -0.58
N ASP A 6 -1.87 -5.72 -1.41
CA ASP A 6 -3.07 -6.55 -1.48
C ASP A 6 -3.34 -7.25 -0.13
N ASN A 7 -2.31 -7.82 0.50
CA ASN A 7 -2.43 -8.42 1.84
C ASN A 7 -2.83 -7.39 2.91
N PHE A 8 -2.29 -6.18 2.85
CA PHE A 8 -2.65 -5.14 3.82
C PHE A 8 -4.09 -4.64 3.64
N ILE A 9 -4.57 -4.52 2.40
CA ILE A 9 -5.97 -4.18 2.15
C ILE A 9 -6.90 -5.29 2.65
N LEU A 10 -6.54 -6.56 2.44
CA LEU A 10 -7.29 -7.69 3.00
C LEU A 10 -7.38 -7.60 4.52
N TYR A 11 -6.26 -7.36 5.20
CA TYR A 11 -6.22 -7.12 6.65
C TYR A 11 -7.17 -5.98 7.08
N LEU A 12 -7.17 -4.85 6.37
CA LEU A 12 -8.07 -3.73 6.70
C LEU A 12 -9.55 -4.09 6.53
N ALA A 13 -9.86 -4.88 5.49
CA ALA A 13 -11.21 -5.34 5.22
C ALA A 13 -11.69 -6.36 6.27
N THR A 14 -10.85 -7.33 6.64
CA THR A 14 -11.25 -8.47 7.49
C THR A 14 -11.08 -8.21 8.98
N GLU A 15 -10.01 -7.52 9.38
CA GLU A 15 -9.67 -7.37 10.80
C GLU A 15 -10.08 -6.02 11.38
N ARG A 16 -10.21 -5.00 10.53
CA ARG A 16 -10.58 -3.64 10.97
C ARG A 16 -11.98 -3.24 10.52
N GLY A 17 -12.61 -4.01 9.62
CA GLY A 17 -13.96 -3.75 9.12
C GLY A 17 -14.14 -2.36 8.52
N LEU A 18 -13.07 -1.77 7.95
CA LEU A 18 -13.08 -0.40 7.45
C LEU A 18 -13.81 -0.31 6.11
N SER A 19 -14.39 0.85 5.81
CA SER A 19 -15.15 1.06 4.59
C SER A 19 -14.32 0.86 3.32
N ASP A 20 -14.97 0.43 2.23
CA ASP A 20 -14.33 0.25 0.93
C ASP A 20 -13.67 1.53 0.42
N ALA A 21 -14.26 2.70 0.71
CA ALA A 21 -13.69 3.99 0.36
C ALA A 21 -12.36 4.25 1.08
N TYR A 22 -12.26 3.86 2.35
CA TYR A 22 -11.02 3.96 3.12
C TYR A 22 -9.96 2.98 2.58
N GLN A 23 -10.35 1.73 2.32
CA GLN A 23 -9.47 0.72 1.72
C GLN A 23 -8.89 1.20 0.38
N LEU A 24 -9.74 1.77 -0.49
CA LEU A 24 -9.33 2.31 -1.79
C LEU A 24 -8.37 3.50 -1.63
N SER A 25 -8.64 4.39 -0.68
CA SER A 25 -7.76 5.54 -0.37
C SER A 25 -6.37 5.06 0.04
N VAL A 26 -6.30 4.12 0.99
CA VAL A 26 -5.03 3.55 1.47
C VAL A 26 -4.27 2.85 0.35
N ARG A 27 -4.96 2.04 -0.48
CA ARG A 27 -4.34 1.39 -1.65
C ARG A 27 -3.66 2.42 -2.54
N ARG A 28 -4.40 3.47 -2.94
CA ARG A 28 -3.88 4.53 -3.82
C ARG A 28 -2.69 5.25 -3.22
N THR A 29 -2.72 5.55 -1.92
CA THR A 29 -1.59 6.17 -1.22
C THR A 29 -0.34 5.28 -1.27
N LEU A 30 -0.47 3.99 -0.98
CA LEU A 30 0.65 3.04 -0.98
C LEU A 30 1.21 2.80 -2.39
N GLU A 31 0.35 2.68 -3.40
CA GLU A 31 0.76 2.56 -4.80
C GLU A 31 1.48 3.82 -5.27
N THR A 32 0.96 5.01 -4.94
CA THR A 32 1.60 6.29 -5.26
C THR A 32 2.98 6.41 -4.61
N LEU A 33 3.09 5.98 -3.35
CA LEU A 33 4.36 5.97 -2.63
C LEU A 33 5.37 5.02 -3.29
N LEU A 34 4.97 3.80 -3.66
CA LEU A 34 5.83 2.85 -4.39
C LEU A 34 6.30 3.41 -5.72
N HIS A 35 5.39 4.04 -6.48
CA HIS A 35 5.75 4.67 -7.75
C HIS A 35 6.76 5.81 -7.55
N TRP A 36 6.57 6.65 -6.53
CA TRP A 36 7.54 7.69 -6.18
C TRP A 36 8.88 7.08 -5.74
N ALA A 37 8.85 6.04 -4.93
CA ALA A 37 10.03 5.36 -4.40
C ALA A 37 10.88 4.75 -5.52
N GLY A 38 10.25 4.05 -6.46
CA GLY A 38 10.92 3.50 -7.63
C GLY A 38 11.57 4.57 -8.51
N ARG A 39 10.95 5.75 -8.66
CA ARG A 39 11.54 6.90 -9.37
C ARG A 39 12.75 7.50 -8.65
N LYS A 40 12.88 7.27 -7.34
CA LYS A 40 14.00 7.73 -6.52
C LYS A 40 15.11 6.68 -6.36
N GLY A 41 14.92 5.48 -6.93
CA GLY A 41 15.89 4.39 -6.84
C GLY A 41 15.76 3.55 -5.56
N PHE A 42 14.69 3.75 -4.78
CA PHE A 42 14.37 2.85 -3.67
C PHE A 42 13.75 1.57 -4.24
N THR A 43 14.38 0.44 -3.96
CA THR A 43 14.02 -0.86 -4.56
C THR A 43 13.22 -1.75 -3.61
N ALA A 44 13.29 -1.45 -2.30
CA ALA A 44 12.57 -2.14 -1.26
C ALA A 44 11.96 -1.16 -0.27
N TRP A 45 10.90 -1.60 0.41
CA TRP A 45 10.30 -0.85 1.53
C TRP A 45 11.31 -0.52 2.63
N ARG A 46 12.31 -1.38 2.86
CA ARG A 46 13.41 -1.16 3.82
C ARG A 46 14.30 0.03 3.46
N ASP A 47 14.29 0.45 2.20
CA ASP A 47 15.11 1.57 1.75
C ASP A 47 14.43 2.91 2.08
N LEU A 48 13.17 2.90 2.51
CA LEU A 48 12.39 4.10 2.85
C LEU A 48 12.56 4.58 4.30
N GLY A 49 13.37 3.87 5.12
CA GLY A 49 13.65 4.20 6.52
C GLY A 49 13.40 3.05 7.49
#